data_AF-A0A7W1B9I7-F1
#
_entry.id   AF-A0A7W1B9I7-F1
#
_cell.length_a   1.000
_cell.length_b   1.000
_cell.length_c   1.000
_cell.angle_alpha   90.00
_cell.angle_beta   90.00
_cell.angle_gamma   90.00
#
_symmetry.space_group_name_H-M   'P 1'
#
loop_
_entity.id
_entity.type
_entity.pdbx_description
1 polymer ?
#
loop_
_entity_poly.entity_id
_entity_poly.type
_entity_poly.pdbx_seq_one_letter_code
_entity_poly.pdbx_strand_id
1 'polypeptide(L)'
;MKTLSCALPLSLSLFAVGCAADLDEQWDLDHDRIIAVRATKPGLLPGEQTELIGLIGRDGDKTFEQVPQIAGVVMPMSLAGAVTFDRGQWLVTAPSAEQIDAARTELGIPAGMPVPLTVGLSYAEGDKLAVTTVRLGVDGVNPVIGSPMVDGKPAAPGVELVVDSLVDVRLSVTLAEKLEVNWLTSCGQMHDFDLPEAYLRVEQDDPTEGELAVVVRDRLGGVDWMVWPIRANPIATEL
;
A
#
# COMPACT_ATOMS: atom_id res chain seq x y z
N MET A 1 -27.91 58.89 -43.57
CA MET A 1 -28.66 58.16 -42.51
C MET A 1 -27.70 57.18 -41.87
N LYS A 2 -27.49 57.31 -40.56
CA LYS A 2 -26.58 56.50 -39.74
C LYS A 2 -27.29 55.22 -39.32
N THR A 3 -26.66 54.07 -39.51
CA THR A 3 -27.01 52.82 -38.83
C THR A 3 -25.83 52.42 -37.96
N LEU A 4 -26.01 52.56 -36.64
CA LEU A 4 -25.12 52.04 -35.61
C LEU A 4 -25.40 50.53 -35.44
N SER A 5 -24.43 49.68 -35.75
CA SER A 5 -24.41 48.30 -35.25
C SER A 5 -23.74 48.30 -33.89
N CYS A 6 -24.52 47.96 -32.86
CA CYS A 6 -24.09 47.77 -31.49
C CYS A 6 -23.50 46.36 -31.37
N ALA A 7 -22.17 46.24 -31.25
CA ALA A 7 -21.51 44.98 -30.95
C ALA A 7 -21.49 44.79 -29.43
N LEU A 8 -22.23 43.78 -28.93
CA LEU A 8 -22.19 43.37 -27.53
C LEU A 8 -20.79 42.84 -27.17
N PRO A 9 -20.23 43.21 -26.01
CA PRO A 9 -19.00 42.60 -25.51
C PRO A 9 -19.30 41.18 -24.99
N LEU A 10 -18.53 40.22 -25.51
CA LEU A 10 -18.49 38.83 -25.06
C LEU A 10 -17.82 38.79 -23.67
N SER A 11 -18.61 38.65 -22.61
CA SER A 11 -18.08 38.44 -21.25
C SER A 11 -17.46 37.05 -21.14
N LEU A 12 -16.12 36.99 -21.07
CA LEU A 12 -15.36 35.78 -20.80
C LEU A 12 -15.41 35.50 -19.29
N SER A 13 -16.40 34.73 -18.85
CA SER A 13 -16.44 34.21 -17.48
C SER A 13 -15.39 33.09 -17.35
N LEU A 14 -14.23 33.41 -16.77
CA LEU A 14 -13.33 32.41 -16.21
C LEU A 14 -14.04 31.75 -15.02
N PHE A 15 -14.66 30.59 -15.25
CA PHE A 15 -14.93 29.66 -14.18
C PHE A 15 -13.58 29.07 -13.76
N ALA A 16 -12.98 29.65 -12.72
CA ALA A 16 -12.00 28.94 -11.92
C ALA A 16 -12.76 27.82 -11.18
N VAL A 17 -12.97 26.70 -11.86
CA VAL A 17 -13.28 25.43 -11.20
C VAL A 17 -12.01 25.07 -10.45
N GLY A 18 -11.94 25.46 -9.17
CA GLY A 18 -10.96 24.93 -8.26
C GLY A 18 -11.21 23.43 -8.19
N CYS A 19 -10.35 22.65 -8.84
CA CYS A 19 -10.21 21.23 -8.53
C CYS A 19 -9.61 21.12 -7.12
N ALA A 20 -10.41 21.37 -6.10
CA ALA A 20 -10.26 20.65 -4.84
C ALA A 20 -10.86 19.28 -5.10
N ALA A 21 -10.13 18.43 -5.83
CA ALA A 21 -10.32 17.02 -5.65
C ALA A 21 -9.87 16.79 -4.20
N ASP A 22 -10.82 16.44 -3.33
CA ASP A 22 -10.48 15.72 -2.10
C ASP A 22 -9.53 14.61 -2.55
N LEU A 23 -8.25 14.76 -2.20
CA LEU A 23 -7.30 13.70 -2.41
C LEU A 23 -7.43 12.84 -1.16
N ASP A 24 -7.99 11.66 -1.32
CA ASP A 24 -8.15 10.68 -0.25
C ASP A 24 -6.87 10.61 0.60
N GLU A 25 -7.03 10.74 1.90
CA GLU A 25 -5.91 10.73 2.83
C GLU A 25 -5.14 9.41 2.72
N GLN A 26 -3.82 9.45 2.91
CA GLN A 26 -2.99 8.24 2.70
C GLN A 26 -3.28 7.14 3.71
N TRP A 27 -3.77 7.50 4.89
CA TRP A 27 -4.13 6.60 5.97
C TRP A 27 -5.57 6.07 5.87
N ASP A 28 -6.40 6.63 5.00
CA ASP A 28 -7.80 6.22 4.93
C ASP A 28 -7.94 4.87 4.18
N LEU A 29 -8.59 3.91 4.84
CA LEU A 29 -8.91 2.59 4.28
C LEU A 29 -10.26 2.56 3.58
N ASP A 30 -11.14 3.53 3.79
CA ASP A 30 -12.51 3.55 3.24
C ASP A 30 -12.54 4.03 1.78
N HIS A 31 -11.60 3.52 0.99
CA HIS A 31 -11.41 3.89 -0.40
C HIS A 31 -10.94 2.70 -1.23
N ASP A 32 -11.37 2.66 -2.48
CA ASP A 32 -10.90 1.70 -3.46
C ASP A 32 -9.41 1.93 -3.79
N ARG A 33 -8.49 1.14 -3.22
CA ARG A 33 -7.05 1.32 -3.45
C ARG A 33 -6.23 0.05 -3.29
N ILE A 34 -5.03 0.06 -3.89
CA ILE A 34 -4.00 -0.94 -3.57
C ILE A 34 -3.23 -0.39 -2.38
N ILE A 35 -3.33 -1.06 -1.23
CA ILE A 35 -2.67 -0.66 0.00
C ILE A 35 -1.20 -1.09 -0.03
N ALA A 36 -0.95 -2.33 -0.43
CA ALA A 36 0.39 -2.89 -0.48
C ALA A 36 0.48 -4.06 -1.47
N VAL A 37 1.69 -4.36 -1.94
CA VAL A 37 1.98 -5.57 -2.74
C VAL A 37 3.17 -6.29 -2.11
N ARG A 38 2.98 -7.56 -1.75
CA ARG A 38 3.99 -8.41 -1.15
C ARG A 38 4.39 -9.51 -2.12
N ALA A 39 5.70 -9.65 -2.29
CA ALA A 39 6.28 -10.90 -2.74
C ALA A 39 6.43 -11.81 -1.51
N THR A 40 5.98 -13.07 -1.55
CA THR A 40 6.18 -14.02 -0.43
C THR A 40 7.66 -14.17 -0.05
N LYS A 41 8.57 -13.93 -1.01
CA LYS A 41 10.00 -13.77 -0.82
C LYS A 41 10.53 -12.58 -1.63
N PRO A 42 10.97 -11.48 -0.99
CA PRO A 42 11.39 -10.26 -1.69
C PRO A 42 12.79 -10.35 -2.31
N GLY A 43 13.60 -11.34 -1.91
CA GLY A 43 14.92 -11.62 -2.48
C GLY A 43 15.03 -13.08 -2.93
N LEU A 44 15.48 -13.31 -4.17
CA LEU A 44 15.61 -14.63 -4.75
C LEU A 44 17.05 -14.94 -5.18
N LEU A 45 17.55 -16.09 -4.76
CA LEU A 45 18.70 -16.77 -5.36
C LEU A 45 18.29 -17.44 -6.69
N PRO A 46 19.25 -17.78 -7.57
CA PRO A 46 18.95 -18.43 -8.85
C PRO A 46 18.05 -19.67 -8.71
N GLY A 47 16.97 -19.73 -9.50
CA GLY A 47 16.00 -20.81 -9.52
C GLY A 47 14.93 -20.77 -8.42
N GLU A 48 15.03 -19.87 -7.44
CA GLU A 48 13.99 -19.67 -6.44
C GLU A 48 12.77 -18.93 -7.00
N GLN A 49 11.64 -19.05 -6.30
CA GLN A 49 10.37 -18.47 -6.70
C GLN A 49 9.72 -17.66 -5.57
N THR A 50 8.91 -16.68 -5.96
CA THR A 50 7.99 -15.97 -5.07
C THR A 50 6.64 -15.78 -5.74
N GLU A 51 5.59 -15.77 -4.92
CA GLU A 51 4.23 -15.41 -5.31
C GLU A 51 4.01 -13.90 -5.08
N LEU A 52 3.10 -13.29 -5.84
CA LEU A 52 2.72 -11.89 -5.73
C LEU A 52 1.28 -11.76 -5.22
N ILE A 53 1.10 -11.05 -4.11
CA ILE A 53 -0.20 -10.82 -3.46
C ILE A 53 -0.35 -9.34 -3.14
N GLY A 54 -1.52 -8.77 -3.42
CA GLY A 54 -1.87 -7.40 -3.03
C GLY A 54 -2.81 -7.38 -1.83
N LEU A 55 -2.63 -6.41 -0.94
CA LEU A 55 -3.64 -6.01 0.03
C LEU A 55 -4.48 -4.88 -0.59
N ILE A 56 -5.78 -5.11 -0.73
CA ILE A 56 -6.70 -4.22 -1.44
C ILE A 56 -7.70 -3.64 -0.44
N GLY A 57 -7.88 -2.32 -0.48
CA GLY A 57 -8.96 -1.61 0.20
C GLY A 57 -10.13 -1.38 -0.76
N ARG A 58 -11.34 -1.32 -0.19
CA ARG A 58 -12.58 -0.98 -0.89
C ARG A 58 -13.40 -0.03 -0.05
N ASP A 59 -14.03 0.93 -0.72
CA ASP A 59 -15.00 1.82 -0.12
C ASP A 59 -16.18 1.01 0.47
N GLY A 60 -16.46 1.20 1.76
CA GLY A 60 -17.53 0.57 2.52
C GLY A 60 -17.39 -0.93 2.76
N ASP A 61 -16.22 -1.53 2.51
CA ASP A 61 -15.98 -2.97 2.64
C ASP A 61 -14.64 -3.27 3.34
N LYS A 62 -14.44 -4.52 3.76
CA LYS A 62 -13.21 -4.96 4.40
C LYS A 62 -12.06 -5.05 3.39
N THR A 63 -10.85 -4.79 3.87
CA THR A 63 -9.63 -5.10 3.14
C THR A 63 -9.50 -6.61 2.92
N PHE A 64 -8.89 -6.98 1.81
CA PHE A 64 -8.68 -8.39 1.46
C PHE A 64 -7.41 -8.60 0.65
N GLU A 65 -6.86 -9.79 0.75
CA GLU A 65 -5.74 -10.21 -0.09
C GLU A 65 -6.25 -10.66 -1.46
N GLN A 66 -5.58 -10.21 -2.52
CA GLN A 66 -5.93 -10.52 -3.89
C GLN A 66 -4.69 -10.86 -4.71
N VAL A 67 -4.81 -11.88 -5.57
CA VAL A 67 -3.84 -12.14 -6.63
C VAL A 67 -4.03 -11.11 -7.74
N PRO A 68 -2.95 -10.50 -8.26
CA PRO A 68 -3.07 -9.61 -9.42
C PRO A 68 -3.78 -10.30 -10.59
N GLN A 69 -4.54 -9.54 -11.35
CA GLN A 69 -5.13 -10.08 -12.58
C GLN A 69 -4.07 -10.17 -13.69
N ILE A 70 -3.20 -9.16 -13.76
CA ILE A 70 -2.06 -9.12 -14.68
C ILE A 70 -0.81 -8.80 -13.88
N ALA A 71 0.27 -9.50 -14.17
CA ALA A 71 1.61 -9.09 -13.76
C ALA A 71 2.58 -9.23 -14.93
N GLY A 72 3.57 -8.34 -14.98
CA GLY A 72 4.59 -8.35 -16.02
C GLY A 72 5.83 -7.60 -15.60
N VAL A 73 6.97 -8.01 -16.14
CA VAL A 73 8.22 -7.28 -15.92
C VAL A 73 8.14 -5.92 -16.59
N VAL A 74 8.43 -4.88 -15.82
CA VAL A 74 8.58 -3.51 -16.31
C VAL A 74 10.05 -3.23 -16.61
N MET A 75 10.95 -3.71 -15.74
CA MET A 75 12.40 -3.61 -15.94
C MET A 75 13.16 -4.60 -15.06
N PRO A 76 14.34 -5.10 -15.50
CA PRO A 76 14.86 -5.02 -16.87
C PRO A 76 14.09 -5.94 -17.83
N MET A 77 13.83 -5.49 -19.06
CA MET A 77 13.01 -6.24 -20.02
C MET A 77 13.69 -7.51 -20.55
N SER A 78 15.02 -7.61 -20.44
CA SER A 78 15.76 -8.85 -20.71
C SER A 78 15.31 -10.02 -19.83
N LEU A 79 14.66 -9.73 -18.69
CA LEU A 79 14.12 -10.71 -17.76
C LEU A 79 12.61 -10.91 -17.90
N ALA A 80 11.97 -10.48 -18.99
CA ALA A 80 10.51 -10.57 -19.16
C ALA A 80 9.92 -11.98 -18.91
N GLY A 81 10.69 -13.04 -19.19
CA GLY A 81 10.28 -14.43 -18.93
C GLY A 81 10.34 -14.88 -17.46
N ALA A 82 10.79 -14.02 -16.54
CA ALA A 82 10.86 -14.33 -15.10
C ALA A 82 9.48 -14.32 -14.43
N VAL A 83 8.50 -13.61 -15.01
CA VAL A 83 7.13 -13.52 -14.47
C VAL A 83 6.23 -14.45 -15.28
N THR A 84 5.55 -15.37 -14.60
CA THR A 84 4.65 -16.34 -15.23
C THR A 84 3.37 -16.49 -14.41
N PHE A 85 2.29 -16.90 -15.06
CA PHE A 85 1.05 -17.26 -14.39
C PHE A 85 0.94 -18.78 -14.35
N ASP A 86 0.92 -19.37 -13.15
CA ASP A 86 0.75 -20.80 -12.94
C ASP A 86 -0.25 -21.07 -11.82
N ARG A 87 -1.15 -22.04 -12.02
CA ARG A 87 -2.15 -22.49 -11.04
C ARG A 87 -2.93 -21.37 -10.33
N GLY A 88 -3.25 -20.29 -11.04
CA GLY A 88 -4.03 -19.18 -10.49
C GLY A 88 -3.20 -18.16 -9.71
N GLN A 89 -1.86 -18.25 -9.75
CA GLN A 89 -0.94 -17.36 -9.07
C GLN A 89 0.04 -16.73 -10.06
N TRP A 90 0.43 -15.48 -9.80
CA TRP A 90 1.58 -14.87 -10.49
C TRP A 90 2.86 -15.21 -9.74
N LEU A 91 3.78 -15.86 -10.44
CA LEU A 91 5.07 -16.30 -9.93
C LEU A 91 6.18 -15.48 -10.56
N VAL A 92 7.12 -15.05 -9.73
CA VAL A 92 8.43 -14.55 -10.17
C VAL A 92 9.44 -15.66 -9.92
N THR A 93 10.11 -16.12 -10.97
CA THR A 93 11.20 -17.11 -10.89
C THR A 93 12.51 -16.43 -11.18
N ALA A 94 13.46 -16.51 -10.25
CA ALA A 94 14.81 -16.02 -10.49
C ALA A 94 15.48 -16.86 -11.59
N PRO A 95 16.03 -16.22 -12.64
CA PRO A 95 16.70 -16.93 -13.72
C PRO A 95 18.06 -17.47 -13.26
N SER A 96 18.81 -18.08 -14.18
CA SER A 96 20.16 -18.56 -13.88
C SER A 96 21.10 -17.44 -13.40
N ALA A 97 22.16 -17.80 -12.68
CA ALA A 97 23.15 -16.84 -12.20
C ALA A 97 23.77 -16.03 -13.35
N GLU A 98 24.02 -16.67 -14.49
CA GLU A 98 24.55 -16.04 -15.70
C GLU A 98 23.60 -14.99 -16.28
N GLN A 99 22.29 -15.27 -16.26
CA GLN A 99 21.27 -14.32 -16.70
C GLN A 99 21.12 -13.15 -15.73
N ILE A 100 21.21 -13.39 -14.42
CA ILE A 100 21.23 -12.33 -13.40
C ILE A 100 22.47 -11.44 -13.61
N ASP A 101 23.64 -12.02 -13.86
CA ASP A 101 24.89 -11.28 -14.11
C ASP A 101 24.81 -10.43 -15.39
N ALA A 102 24.18 -10.96 -16.44
CA ALA A 102 23.92 -10.22 -17.67
C ALA A 102 22.98 -9.02 -17.45
N ALA A 103 21.87 -9.23 -16.73
CA ALA A 103 20.95 -8.16 -16.35
C ALA A 103 21.63 -7.11 -15.45
N ARG A 104 22.55 -7.54 -14.59
CA ARG A 104 23.36 -6.64 -13.77
C ARG A 104 24.22 -5.71 -14.62
N THR A 105 24.83 -6.26 -15.67
CA THR A 105 25.64 -5.50 -16.62
C THR A 105 24.79 -4.55 -17.46
N GLU A 106 23.62 -4.99 -17.92
CA GLU A 106 22.64 -4.13 -18.63
C GLU A 106 22.28 -2.89 -17.82
N LEU A 107 22.01 -3.07 -16.52
CA LEU A 107 21.63 -1.99 -15.62
C LEU A 107 22.82 -1.17 -15.09
N GLY A 108 24.06 -1.50 -15.46
CA GLY A 108 25.26 -0.84 -14.95
C GLY A 108 25.48 -1.04 -13.45
N ILE A 109 24.97 -2.13 -12.88
CA ILE A 109 25.06 -2.44 -11.46
C ILE A 109 26.42 -3.14 -11.17
N PRO A 110 27.14 -2.80 -10.08
CA PRO A 110 28.41 -3.46 -9.75
C PRO A 110 28.27 -4.97 -9.50
N ALA A 111 29.28 -5.77 -9.89
CA ALA A 111 29.28 -7.22 -9.70
C ALA A 111 28.95 -7.63 -8.24
N GLY A 112 28.13 -8.69 -8.10
CA GLY A 112 27.70 -9.20 -6.79
C GLY A 112 26.58 -8.41 -6.11
N MET A 113 26.18 -7.25 -6.63
CA MET A 113 25.03 -6.51 -6.09
C MET A 113 23.70 -7.11 -6.57
N PRO A 114 22.63 -7.03 -5.76
CA PRO A 114 21.32 -7.52 -6.16
C PRO A 114 20.77 -6.77 -7.39
N VAL A 115 20.11 -7.50 -8.28
CA VAL A 115 19.43 -6.92 -9.46
C VAL A 115 17.97 -6.62 -9.11
N PRO A 116 17.49 -5.37 -9.22
CA PRO A 116 16.07 -5.08 -9.10
C PRO A 116 15.30 -5.61 -10.30
N LEU A 117 14.35 -6.53 -10.07
CA LEU A 117 13.31 -6.87 -11.01
C LEU A 117 12.03 -6.14 -10.62
N THR A 118 11.71 -5.10 -11.37
CA THR A 118 10.49 -4.32 -11.21
C THR A 118 9.35 -5.01 -11.96
N VAL A 119 8.30 -5.35 -11.22
CA VAL A 119 7.11 -6.01 -11.74
C VAL A 119 5.93 -5.04 -11.63
N GLY A 120 5.29 -4.77 -12.76
CA GLY A 120 4.02 -4.04 -12.81
C GLY A 120 2.87 -5.01 -12.61
N LEU A 121 1.88 -4.59 -11.84
CA LEU A 121 0.71 -5.39 -11.48
C LEU A 121 -0.56 -4.60 -11.74
N SER A 122 -1.62 -5.29 -12.14
CA SER A 122 -2.96 -4.71 -12.21
C SER A 122 -3.98 -5.48 -11.39
N TYR A 123 -4.90 -4.73 -10.80
CA TYR A 123 -6.04 -5.21 -10.02
C TYR A 123 -7.31 -4.54 -10.54
N ALA A 124 -8.48 -5.01 -10.08
CA ALA A 124 -9.78 -4.42 -10.40
C ALA A 124 -9.99 -4.17 -11.91
N GLU A 125 -9.88 -5.22 -12.71
CA GLU A 125 -10.03 -5.23 -14.17
C GLU A 125 -9.06 -4.33 -14.96
N GLY A 126 -7.97 -3.92 -14.31
CA GLY A 126 -6.94 -3.07 -14.92
C GLY A 126 -6.99 -1.61 -14.46
N ASP A 127 -7.99 -1.23 -13.68
CA ASP A 127 -8.19 0.15 -13.24
C ASP A 127 -7.19 0.60 -12.17
N LYS A 128 -6.60 -0.36 -11.45
CA LYS A 128 -5.60 -0.08 -10.41
C LYS A 128 -4.28 -0.72 -10.76
N LEU A 129 -3.25 0.12 -10.85
CA LEU A 129 -1.88 -0.29 -11.18
C LEU A 129 -0.98 -0.14 -9.97
N ALA A 130 -0.11 -1.13 -9.76
CA ALA A 130 0.95 -1.08 -8.77
C ALA A 130 2.27 -1.54 -9.38
N VAL A 131 3.34 -1.25 -8.66
CA VAL A 131 4.68 -1.73 -8.97
C VAL A 131 5.27 -2.33 -7.70
N THR A 132 5.92 -3.48 -7.83
CA THR A 132 6.74 -4.06 -6.77
C THR A 132 8.13 -4.38 -7.31
N THR A 133 9.12 -4.52 -6.42
CA THR A 133 10.49 -4.87 -6.78
C THR A 133 10.90 -6.14 -6.06
N VAL A 134 11.31 -7.15 -6.83
CA VAL A 134 11.96 -8.37 -6.31
C VAL A 134 13.46 -8.26 -6.57
N ARG A 135 14.30 -8.58 -5.57
CA ARG A 135 15.76 -8.52 -5.69
C ARG A 135 16.32 -9.87 -6.09
N LEU A 136 16.99 -9.93 -7.23
CA LEU A 136 17.59 -11.16 -7.74
C LEU A 136 19.08 -11.26 -7.38
N GLY A 137 19.55 -12.49 -7.14
CA GLY A 137 20.93 -12.78 -6.77
C GLY A 137 21.24 -12.59 -5.29
N VAL A 138 20.21 -12.49 -4.45
CA VAL A 138 20.33 -12.35 -2.99
C VAL A 138 19.18 -13.07 -2.32
N ASP A 139 19.43 -13.64 -1.15
CA ASP A 139 18.37 -14.16 -0.30
C ASP A 139 17.68 -13.02 0.43
N GLY A 140 16.35 -13.03 0.49
CA GLY A 140 15.57 -11.98 1.15
C GLY A 140 14.34 -12.54 1.84
N VAL A 141 14.01 -11.96 2.98
CA VAL A 141 12.81 -12.28 3.76
C VAL A 141 12.02 -11.00 3.97
N ASN A 142 10.69 -11.12 4.05
CA ASN A 142 9.85 -9.97 4.39
C ASN A 142 10.18 -9.46 5.80
N PRO A 143 10.00 -8.16 6.07
CA PRO A 143 10.14 -7.63 7.41
C PRO A 143 9.16 -8.32 8.35
N VAL A 144 9.52 -8.43 9.62
CA VAL A 144 8.64 -8.95 10.65
C VAL A 144 8.04 -7.77 11.39
N ILE A 145 6.71 -7.67 11.38
CA ILE A 145 5.98 -6.76 12.26
C ILE A 145 6.16 -7.29 13.69
N GLY A 146 6.64 -6.44 14.60
CA GLY A 146 6.88 -6.79 16.00
C GLY A 146 5.58 -7.03 16.76
N SER A 147 5.48 -6.61 18.02
CA SER A 147 4.23 -6.69 18.78
C SER A 147 3.50 -5.34 18.69
N PRO A 148 2.42 -5.22 17.91
CA PRO A 148 1.63 -4.01 17.87
C PRO A 148 0.91 -3.81 19.20
N MET A 149 0.83 -2.56 19.64
CA MET A 149 0.18 -2.14 20.87
C MET A 149 -0.90 -1.11 20.53
N VAL A 150 -2.06 -1.25 21.14
CA VAL A 150 -3.19 -0.33 21.04
C VAL A 150 -3.59 0.07 22.46
N ASP A 151 -3.45 1.35 22.76
CA ASP A 151 -3.64 1.93 24.09
C ASP A 151 -2.90 1.16 25.20
N GLY A 152 -1.62 0.87 24.94
CA GLY A 152 -0.75 0.15 25.87
C GLY A 152 -1.08 -1.35 26.05
N LYS A 153 -2.00 -1.91 25.26
CA LYS A 153 -2.35 -3.34 25.27
C LYS A 153 -1.87 -4.04 24.00
N PRO A 154 -1.35 -5.29 24.07
CA PRO A 154 -1.00 -6.04 22.88
C PRO A 154 -2.19 -6.26 21.95
N ALA A 155 -2.04 -5.95 20.67
CA ALA A 155 -3.04 -6.21 19.64
C ALA A 155 -2.74 -7.54 18.95
N ALA A 156 -3.49 -8.59 19.31
CA ALA A 156 -3.36 -9.89 18.68
C ALA A 156 -3.98 -9.88 17.27
N PRO A 157 -3.33 -10.43 16.24
CA PRO A 157 -3.87 -10.47 14.88
C PRO A 157 -5.26 -11.10 14.81
N GLY A 158 -6.17 -10.47 14.07
CA GLY A 158 -7.53 -10.97 13.84
C GLY A 158 -8.50 -10.88 15.03
N VAL A 159 -8.06 -10.33 16.18
CA VAL A 159 -8.93 -10.04 17.31
C VAL A 159 -9.51 -8.64 17.14
N GLU A 160 -10.82 -8.49 17.36
CA GLU A 160 -11.48 -7.17 17.33
C GLU A 160 -10.85 -6.26 18.39
N LEU A 161 -10.46 -5.06 17.95
CA LEU A 161 -10.01 -3.98 18.80
C LEU A 161 -11.21 -3.11 19.20
N VAL A 162 -11.35 -2.83 20.49
CA VAL A 162 -12.36 -1.90 21.00
C VAL A 162 -11.62 -0.69 21.57
N VAL A 163 -11.95 0.49 21.05
CA VAL A 163 -11.31 1.76 21.42
C VAL A 163 -12.39 2.77 21.85
N ASP A 164 -12.07 3.67 22.77
CA ASP A 164 -13.02 4.72 23.16
C ASP A 164 -13.03 5.86 22.13
N SER A 165 -14.21 6.43 21.85
CA SER A 165 -14.34 7.61 21.00
C SER A 165 -13.86 8.89 21.71
N LEU A 166 -13.59 9.96 20.96
CA LEU A 166 -13.27 11.31 21.47
C LEU A 166 -11.99 11.42 22.32
N VAL A 167 -11.15 10.38 22.29
CA VAL A 167 -9.84 10.34 22.96
C VAL A 167 -8.75 9.90 21.98
N ASP A 168 -7.51 10.28 22.26
CA ASP A 168 -6.37 9.87 21.45
C ASP A 168 -5.94 8.45 21.86
N VAL A 169 -6.19 7.49 20.99
CA VAL A 169 -5.84 6.09 21.16
C VAL A 169 -4.41 5.89 20.64
N ARG A 170 -3.48 5.62 21.55
CA ARG A 170 -2.06 5.45 21.18
C ARG A 170 -1.84 4.13 20.45
N LEU A 171 -1.15 4.20 19.33
CA LEU A 171 -0.74 3.04 18.53
C LEU A 171 0.79 2.96 18.54
N SER A 172 1.32 1.76 18.68
CA SER A 172 2.75 1.57 18.45
C SER A 172 3.07 0.19 17.92
N VAL A 173 4.18 0.11 17.19
CA VAL A 173 4.74 -1.16 16.72
C VAL A 173 6.25 -1.15 16.92
N THR A 174 6.78 -2.25 17.46
CA THR A 174 8.23 -2.43 17.55
C THR A 174 8.76 -2.88 16.19
N LEU A 175 9.67 -2.11 15.61
CA LEU A 175 10.27 -2.39 14.32
C LEU A 175 11.79 -2.50 14.44
N ALA A 176 12.39 -3.31 13.56
CA ALA A 176 13.83 -3.20 13.32
C ALA A 176 14.17 -1.81 12.76
N GLU A 177 15.41 -1.36 12.95
CA GLU A 177 15.85 -0.07 12.43
C GLU A 177 15.67 0.02 10.90
N LYS A 178 15.21 1.19 10.42
CA LYS A 178 15.09 1.54 8.98
C LYS A 178 13.96 0.84 8.22
N LEU A 179 12.94 0.35 8.92
CA LEU A 179 11.68 -0.04 8.28
C LEU A 179 10.78 1.19 8.13
N GLU A 180 10.12 1.27 7.00
CA GLU A 180 9.02 2.21 6.77
C GLU A 180 7.73 1.57 7.30
N VAL A 181 6.83 2.39 7.83
CA VAL A 181 5.56 1.95 8.40
C VAL A 181 4.45 2.88 7.95
N ASN A 182 3.26 2.32 7.73
CA ASN A 182 2.04 3.08 7.53
C ASN A 182 0.92 2.44 8.36
N TRP A 183 0.32 3.23 9.23
CA TRP A 183 -0.95 2.93 9.87
C TRP A 183 -2.08 3.43 8.99
N LEU A 184 -3.14 2.62 8.88
CA LEU A 184 -4.33 2.97 8.12
C LEU A 184 -5.58 2.59 8.92
N THR A 185 -6.68 3.33 8.73
CA THR A 185 -7.95 3.07 9.42
C THR A 185 -9.14 3.42 8.53
N SER A 186 -10.27 2.73 8.71
CA SER A 186 -11.60 3.17 8.25
C SER A 186 -12.53 3.53 9.42
N CYS A 187 -12.00 3.57 10.64
CA CYS A 187 -12.71 3.91 11.87
C CYS A 187 -11.98 5.05 12.56
N GLY A 188 -12.37 6.30 12.25
CA GLY A 188 -11.75 7.52 12.78
C GLY A 188 -10.60 8.06 11.94
N GLN A 189 -9.87 9.02 12.50
CA GLN A 189 -8.75 9.72 11.87
C GLN A 189 -7.40 9.25 12.41
N MET A 190 -6.43 9.08 11.51
CA MET A 190 -5.07 8.70 11.88
C MET A 190 -4.12 9.90 11.87
N HIS A 191 -3.26 9.96 12.87
CA HIS A 191 -2.20 10.95 12.99
C HIS A 191 -0.84 10.27 13.16
N ASP A 192 0.21 10.93 12.66
CA ASP A 192 1.58 10.37 12.64
C ASP A 192 1.61 8.98 11.99
N PHE A 193 0.75 8.78 10.98
CA PHE A 193 0.46 7.47 10.39
C PHE A 193 1.68 6.82 9.74
N ASP A 194 2.71 7.57 9.39
CA ASP A 194 3.96 7.12 8.78
C ASP A 194 5.09 6.87 9.81
N LEU A 195 4.77 6.95 11.12
CA LEU A 195 5.70 6.70 12.22
C LEU A 195 5.38 5.40 12.98
N PRO A 196 6.38 4.77 13.62
CA PRO A 196 6.16 3.57 14.45
C PRO A 196 5.24 3.82 15.65
N GLU A 197 5.16 5.07 16.11
CA GLU A 197 4.22 5.54 17.13
C GLU A 197 3.25 6.51 16.46
N ALA A 198 1.96 6.20 16.56
CA ALA A 198 0.87 6.95 15.94
C ALA A 198 -0.26 7.14 16.95
N TYR A 199 -1.30 7.87 16.57
CA TYR A 199 -2.56 7.82 17.32
C TYR A 199 -3.77 7.89 16.41
N LEU A 200 -4.81 7.18 16.85
CA LEU A 200 -6.13 7.16 16.25
C LEU A 200 -7.05 8.04 17.10
N ARG A 201 -7.94 8.79 16.46
CA ARG A 201 -9.02 9.51 17.13
C ARG A 201 -10.32 9.28 16.38
N VAL A 202 -11.33 8.77 17.08
CA VAL A 202 -12.68 8.60 16.51
C VAL A 202 -13.55 9.74 16.99
N GLU A 203 -13.93 10.63 16.09
CA GLU A 203 -14.84 11.74 16.34
C GLU A 203 -16.31 11.30 16.31
N GLN A 204 -17.22 12.19 16.70
CA GLN A 204 -18.64 11.87 16.84
C GLN A 204 -19.32 11.43 15.53
N ASP A 205 -18.86 11.97 14.39
CA ASP A 205 -19.44 11.73 13.08
C ASP A 205 -18.65 10.68 12.26
N ASP A 206 -17.57 10.14 12.82
CA ASP A 206 -16.76 9.11 12.17
C ASP A 206 -17.46 7.74 12.19
N PRO A 207 -17.14 6.84 11.24
CA PRO A 207 -17.56 5.45 11.31
C PRO A 207 -17.14 4.82 12.65
N THR A 208 -18.07 4.10 13.28
CA THR A 208 -17.86 3.46 14.60
C THR A 208 -17.41 2.01 14.49
N GLU A 209 -17.36 1.46 13.28
CA GLU A 209 -16.87 0.12 12.97
C GLU A 209 -16.03 0.20 11.69
N GLY A 210 -14.96 -0.58 11.60
CA GLY A 210 -14.10 -0.60 10.43
C GLY A 210 -12.90 -1.53 10.62
N GLU A 211 -11.79 -1.17 10.00
CA GLU A 211 -10.52 -1.87 10.14
C GLU A 211 -9.41 -0.90 10.55
N LEU A 212 -8.47 -1.42 11.34
CA LEU A 212 -7.15 -0.83 11.55
C LEU A 212 -6.14 -1.71 10.84
N ALA A 213 -5.22 -1.13 10.10
CA ALA A 213 -4.13 -1.84 9.47
C ALA A 213 -2.78 -1.20 9.78
N VAL A 214 -1.73 -2.03 9.78
CA VAL A 214 -0.34 -1.57 9.74
C VAL A 214 0.36 -2.28 8.60
N VAL A 215 1.08 -1.52 7.79
CA VAL A 215 1.91 -2.02 6.70
C VAL A 215 3.35 -1.62 6.98
N VAL A 216 4.27 -2.57 6.85
CA VAL A 216 5.70 -2.35 7.05
C VAL A 216 6.46 -2.71 5.79
N ARG A 217 7.43 -1.87 5.42
CA ARG A 217 8.26 -2.07 4.23
C ARG A 217 9.74 -1.96 4.58
N ASP A 218 10.56 -2.77 3.91
CA ASP A 218 12.00 -2.64 3.95
C ASP A 218 12.57 -2.08 2.64
N ARG A 219 13.84 -1.66 2.67
CA ARG A 219 14.56 -1.11 1.51
C ARG A 219 14.84 -2.12 0.39
N LEU A 220 14.72 -3.42 0.68
CA LEU A 220 14.93 -4.49 -0.29
C LEU A 220 13.64 -4.82 -1.06
N GLY A 221 12.51 -4.21 -0.71
CA GLY A 221 11.20 -4.50 -1.33
C GLY A 221 10.41 -5.55 -0.56
N GLY A 222 10.87 -5.94 0.63
CA GLY A 222 10.09 -6.74 1.56
C GLY A 222 8.93 -5.93 2.12
N VAL A 223 7.77 -6.58 2.22
CA VAL A 223 6.53 -5.98 2.71
C VAL A 223 5.84 -6.97 3.63
N ASP A 224 5.27 -6.49 4.73
CA ASP A 224 4.36 -7.26 5.55
C ASP A 224 3.22 -6.37 6.08
N TRP A 225 2.10 -6.97 6.47
CA TRP A 225 0.95 -6.24 7.00
C TRP A 225 0.18 -7.04 8.04
N MET A 226 -0.52 -6.31 8.91
CA MET A 226 -1.54 -6.85 9.80
C MET A 226 -2.80 -5.99 9.70
N VAL A 227 -3.97 -6.64 9.83
CA VAL A 227 -5.28 -6.01 9.80
C VAL A 227 -6.10 -6.51 10.99
N TRP A 228 -6.82 -5.60 11.64
CA TRP A 228 -7.73 -5.88 12.74
C TRP A 228 -9.09 -5.28 12.46
N PRO A 229 -10.19 -6.01 12.73
CA PRO A 229 -11.48 -5.36 12.95
C PRO A 229 -11.35 -4.39 14.12
N ILE A 230 -11.93 -3.20 14.00
CA ILE A 230 -11.95 -2.20 15.06
C ILE A 230 -13.37 -1.66 15.24
N ARG A 231 -13.71 -1.38 16.49
CA ARG A 231 -14.98 -0.76 16.88
C ARG A 231 -14.75 0.34 17.90
N ALA A 232 -15.36 1.48 17.68
CA ALA A 232 -15.42 2.57 18.62
C ALA A 232 -16.53 2.35 19.66
N ASN A 233 -16.20 2.55 20.92
CA ASN A 233 -17.14 2.62 22.01
C ASN A 233 -17.50 4.10 22.24
N PRO A 234 -18.76 4.51 21.97
CA PRO A 234 -19.17 5.88 22.20
C PRO A 234 -19.03 6.19 23.70
N ILE A 235 -18.23 7.19 24.04
CA ILE A 235 -18.25 7.73 25.40
C ILE A 235 -19.61 8.37 25.59
N ALA A 236 -20.37 7.92 26.59
CA ALA A 236 -21.61 8.56 26.97
C ALA A 236 -21.31 10.00 27.40
N THR A 237 -21.65 10.96 26.56
CA THR A 237 -21.67 12.36 26.96
C THR A 237 -22.81 12.50 27.95
N GLU A 238 -22.51 12.64 29.24
CA GLU A 238 -23.52 13.09 30.21
C GLU A 238 -24.03 14.46 29.74
N LEU A 239 -25.25 14.50 29.22
CA LEU A 239 -26.00 15.71 28.87
C LEU A 239 -26.53 16.39 30.13
#